data_AF-A0A915L7Y8-F1
#
_entry.id   AF-A0A915L7Y8-F1
#
_cell.length_a   1.000
_cell.length_b   1.000
_cell.length_c   1.000
_cell.angle_alpha   90.00
_cell.angle_beta   90.00
_cell.angle_gamma   90.00
#
_symmetry.space_group_name_H-M   'P 1'
#
loop_
_entity.id
_entity.type
_entity.pdbx_description
1 polymer ?
#
loop_
_entity_poly.entity_id
_entity_poly.type
_entity_poly.pdbx_seq_one_letter_code
_entity_poly.pdbx_strand_id
1 'polypeptide(L)' 'MIVGDTIVDLIMGKSAQLGCTIGVLSGVGRREDLAETSDLLIPKVGDLLDLVLKKDRKMLENEQQPKIKNILETAI' A
#
# COMPACT_ATOMS: atom_id res chain seq x y z
N MET A 1 5.91 -12.06 7.36
CA MET A 1 5.12 -10.82 7.49
C MET A 1 3.68 -11.14 7.11
N ILE A 2 2.72 -10.55 7.80
CA ILE A 2 1.29 -10.60 7.42
C ILE A 2 0.80 -9.21 7.07
N VAL A 3 -0.16 -9.16 6.15
CA VAL A 3 -0.93 -7.97 5.81
C VAL A 3 -2.40 -8.35 5.92
N GLY A 4 -3.17 -7.59 6.69
CA GLY A 4 -4.57 -7.90 6.92
C GLY A 4 -5.40 -6.65 7.18
N ASP A 5 -6.68 -6.73 6.83
CA ASP A 5 -7.67 -5.70 7.11
C ASP A 5 -8.55 -6.05 8.31
N THR A 6 -8.36 -7.23 8.92
CA THR A 6 -9.07 -7.64 10.13
C THR A 6 -8.13 -7.86 11.31
N ILE A 7 -8.66 -7.73 12.53
CA ILE A 7 -7.90 -8.02 13.75
C ILE A 7 -7.46 -9.50 13.81
N VAL A 8 -8.23 -10.41 13.20
CA VAL A 8 -7.95 -11.85 13.20
C VAL A 8 -6.67 -12.13 12.42
N ASP A 9 -6.45 -11.48 11.27
CA ASP A 9 -5.23 -11.61 10.49
C ASP A 9 -4.00 -11.16 11.29
N LEU A 10 -4.12 -10.02 11.99
CA LEU A 10 -3.02 -9.44 12.78
C LEU A 10 -2.70 -10.30 14.01
N ILE A 11 -3.71 -10.79 14.73
CA ILE A 11 -3.53 -11.72 15.84
C ILE A 11 -2.89 -13.02 15.36
N MET A 12 -3.33 -13.54 14.21
CA MET A 12 -2.73 -14.72 13.59
C MET A 12 -1.25 -14.49 13.28
N GLY A 13 -0.91 -13.33 12.69
CA GLY A 13 0.47 -12.96 12.39
C GLY A 13 1.36 -12.85 13.63
N LYS A 14 0.85 -12.22 14.69
CA LYS A 14 1.55 -12.13 15.99
C LYS A 14 1.73 -13.51 16.62
N SER A 15 0.69 -14.34 16.63
CA SER A 15 0.72 -15.69 17.22
C SER A 15 1.69 -16.62 16.49
N ALA A 16 1.79 -16.47 15.16
CA ALA A 16 2.78 -17.16 14.35
C ALA A 16 4.21 -16.59 14.48
N GLN A 17 4.42 -15.62 15.37
CA GLN A 17 5.70 -14.95 15.61
C GLN A 17 6.32 -14.38 14.32
N LEU A 18 5.47 -13.91 13.41
CA LEU A 18 5.94 -13.22 12.23
C LEU A 18 6.57 -11.89 12.66
N GLY A 19 7.76 -11.58 12.15
CA GLY A 19 8.50 -10.37 12.56
C GLY A 19 7.88 -9.03 12.15
N CYS A 20 6.71 -9.02 11.48
CA CYS A 20 5.99 -7.80 11.10
C CYS A 20 4.53 -8.13 10.73
N THR A 21 3.62 -7.31 11.24
CA THR A 21 2.18 -7.31 10.96
C THR A 21 1.73 -5.93 10.47
N ILE A 22 1.04 -5.88 9.32
CA ILE A 22 0.60 -4.65 8.69
C ILE A 22 -0.93 -4.62 8.62
N GLY A 23 -1.54 -3.64 9.28
CA GLY A 23 -2.97 -3.36 9.19
C GLY A 23 -3.29 -2.48 7.97
N VAL A 24 -4.37 -2.78 7.26
CA VAL A 24 -4.81 -2.00 6.09
C VAL A 24 -6.23 -1.50 6.28
N LEU A 25 -6.43 -0.18 6.21
CA LEU A 25 -7.73 0.46 6.43
C LEU A 25 -8.67 0.42 5.21
N SER A 26 -8.27 -0.19 4.09
CA SER A 26 -9.14 -0.32 2.91
C SER A 26 -10.15 -1.46 2.99
N GLY A 27 -10.11 -2.28 4.04
CA GLY A 27 -11.03 -3.40 4.24
C GLY A 27 -12.02 -3.15 5.40
N VAL A 28 -12.35 -4.19 6.16
CA VAL A 28 -13.51 -4.16 7.10
C VAL A 28 -13.17 -3.86 8.56
N GLY A 29 -11.91 -3.94 8.97
CA GLY A 29 -11.48 -3.67 10.34
C GLY A 29 -11.53 -2.20 10.72
N ARG A 30 -11.73 -1.93 12.02
CA ARG A 30 -11.72 -0.57 12.56
C ARG A 30 -10.30 -0.10 12.80
N ARG A 31 -10.10 1.21 12.68
CA ARG A 31 -8.79 1.83 12.83
C ARG A 31 -8.18 1.55 14.20
N GLU A 32 -8.98 1.65 15.24
CA GLU A 32 -8.55 1.49 16.63
C GLU A 32 -8.05 0.07 16.88
N ASP A 33 -8.85 -0.93 16.47
CA ASP A 33 -8.55 -2.35 16.61
C ASP A 33 -7.28 -2.75 15.85
N LEU A 34 -7.14 -2.26 14.60
CA LEU A 34 -5.98 -2.53 13.77
C LEU A 34 -4.72 -1.82 14.28
N ALA A 35 -4.84 -0.60 14.82
CA ALA A 35 -3.71 0.17 15.34
C ALA A 35 -3.09 -0.46 16.59
N GLU A 36 -3.91 -1.05 17.46
CA GLU A 36 -3.42 -1.73 18.67
C GLU A 36 -2.69 -3.05 18.34
N THR A 37 -3.11 -3.70 17.25
CA THR A 37 -2.64 -5.05 16.92
C THR A 37 -1.62 -5.13 15.79
N SER A 38 -1.41 -4.08 14.98
CA SER A 38 -0.41 -4.04 13.91
C SER A 38 0.89 -3.35 14.34
N ASP A 39 2.00 -3.69 13.69
CA ASP A 39 3.26 -2.95 13.82
C ASP A 39 3.26 -1.70 12.91
N LEU A 40 2.55 -1.78 11.79
CA LEU A 40 2.35 -0.68 10.84
C LEU A 40 0.90 -0.63 10.38
N LEU A 41 0.35 0.58 10.27
CA LEU A 41 -1.00 0.81 9.78
C LEU A 41 -0.96 1.69 8.52
N ILE A 42 -1.51 1.19 7.43
CA ILE A 42 -1.56 1.91 6.15
C ILE A 42 -3.02 2.19 5.73
N PRO A 43 -3.29 3.32 5.04
CA PRO A 43 -4.66 3.71 4.73
C PRO A 43 -5.29 2.87 3.61
N LYS A 44 -4.50 2.34 2.66
CA LYS A 44 -5.00 1.48 1.59
C LYS A 44 -3.95 0.46 1.16
N VAL A 45 -4.41 -0.67 0.62
CA VAL A 45 -3.52 -1.76 0.16
C VAL A 45 -2.52 -1.32 -0.90
N GLY A 46 -2.85 -0.32 -1.72
CA GLY A 46 -1.95 0.22 -2.75
C GLY A 46 -0.65 0.83 -2.19
N ASP A 47 -0.65 1.26 -0.93
CA ASP A 47 0.55 1.85 -0.30
C ASP A 47 1.52 0.78 0.22
N LEU A 48 1.10 -0.49 0.22
CA LEU A 48 1.92 -1.62 0.67
C LEU A 48 3.17 -1.79 -0.18
N LEU A 49 3.06 -1.61 -1.50
CA LEU A 49 4.19 -1.78 -2.41
C LEU A 49 5.29 -0.75 -2.13
N ASP A 50 4.93 0.50 -1.81
CA ASP A 50 5.89 1.55 -1.46
C ASP A 50 6.62 1.27 -0.14
N LEU A 51 6.00 0.49 0.75
CA LEU A 51 6.56 0.11 2.04
C LEU A 51 7.49 -1.12 1.94
N VAL A 52 7.11 -2.11 1.13
CA VAL A 52 7.84 -3.38 1.01
C VAL A 52 8.95 -3.28 -0.03
N LEU A 53 8.70 -2.61 -1.15
CA LEU A 53 9.71 -2.36 -2.16
C LEU A 53 10.46 -1.10 -1.73
N LYS A 54 11.77 -1.20 -1.51
CA LYS A 54 12.64 -0.02 -1.52
C LYS A 54 12.46 0.66 -2.87
N LYS A 55 11.64 1.69 -2.90
CA LYS A 55 11.39 2.50 -4.09
C LYS A 55 12.71 3.19 -4.44
N ASP A 56 13.46 2.62 -5.38
CA ASP A 56 14.46 3.37 -6.12
C ASP A 56 13.70 4.48 -6.84
N ARG A 57 13.57 5.63 -6.17
CA ARG A 57 12.71 6.76 -6.55
C ARG A 57 12.93 7.29 -7.97
N LYS A 58 13.93 6.80 -8.70
CA LYS A 58 14.27 7.23 -10.06
C LYS A 58 13.42 6.58 -11.17
N MET A 59 12.68 5.50 -10.92
CA MET A 59 11.96 4.81 -12.01
C MET A 59 10.50 5.27 -12.20
N LEU A 60 9.82 5.69 -11.13
CA LEU A 60 8.37 5.97 -11.18
C LEU A 60 8.00 7.39 -11.65
N GLU A 61 8.97 8.28 -11.80
CA GLU A 61 8.77 9.59 -12.44
C GLU A 61 8.63 9.48 -13.97
N ASN A 62 8.98 8.33 -14.57
CA ASN A 62 8.92 8.14 -16.03
C ASN A 62 7.57 7.61 -16.56
N GLU A 63 6.67 7.12 -15.69
CA GLU A 63 5.41 6.50 -16.13
C GLU A 63 4.19 7.45 -16.09
N GLN A 64 4.36 8.68 -15.59
CA GLN A 64 3.25 9.65 -15.45
C GLN A 64 3.25 10.79 -16.48
N GLN A 65 3.99 10.70 -17.60
CA GLN A 65 3.68 11.54 -18.76
C GLN A 65 2.68 10.84 -19.68
N PRO A 66 1.38 11.20 -19.66
CA PRO A 66 0.49 10.80 -20.75
C PRO A 66 1.04 11.39 -22.06
N LYS A 67 1.35 10.49 -23.01
CA LYS A 67 1.70 10.81 -24.40
C LYS A 67 0.50 11.39 -25.15
N ILE A 68 0.02 12.56 -24.75
CA ILE A 68 -0.93 13.37 -25.53
C ILE A 68 -0.22 14.66 -25.95
N LYS A 69 0.85 14.51 -26.72
CA LYS A 69 1.26 15.51 -27.70
C LYS A 69 1.37 14.75 -29.02
N ASN A 70 0.43 14.99 -29.93
CA ASN A 70 0.59 14.97 -31.40
C ASN A 70 -0.74 14.67 -32.12
N ILE A 71 -1.74 15.56 -32.08
CA ILE A 71 -2.71 15.69 -33.19
C ILE A 71 -3.18 17.16 -33.41
N LEU A 72 -2.39 18.20 -33.10
CA LEU A 72 -2.77 19.59 -33.42
C LEU A 72 -1.68 20.38 -34.16
N GLU A 73 -0.91 19.72 -35.03
CA GLU A 73 0.00 20.39 -35.99
C GLU A 73 -0.48 20.25 -37.46
N THR A 74 -1.77 20.11 -37.73
CA THR A 74 -2.25 20.08 -39.14
C THR A 74 -3.60 20.76 -39.37
N ALA A 75 -3.92 21.84 -38.65
CA ALA A 75 -5.02 22.70 -39.07
C ALA A 75 -4.77 24.16 -38.71
N ILE A 76 -4.61 24.95 -39.79
CA ILE A 76 -4.58 26.41 -39.93
C ILE A 76 -3.18 27.03 -39.81
#